data_AF-A0A0V0GNE0-F1
#
_entry.id   AF-A0A0V0GNE0-F1
#
_cell.length_a   1.000
_cell.length_b   1.000
_cell.length_c   1.000
_cell.angle_alpha   90.00
_cell.angle_beta   90.00
_cell.angle_gamma   90.00
#
_symmetry.space_group_name_H-M   'P 1'
#
loop_
_entity.id
_entity.type
_entity.pdbx_description
1 polymer ?
#
loop_
_entity_poly.entity_id
_entity_poly.type
_entity_poly.pdbx_seq_one_letter_code
_entity_poly.pdbx_strand_id
1 'polypeptide(L)'
;MAAAAVLSLSLPKLSVIKASSGSSTTFAPESLEEKFGRKGIKFSDGGTVELTVRNGSSVKLQIPNAHITSYKPKVYWKDDGFEEVLYTLPNSRGGIALVINEILEPNPK
;
A
#
# COMPACT_ATOMS: atom_id res chain seq x y z
N MET A 1 23.33 -21.52 27.59
CA MET A 1 21.99 -20.93 27.69
C MET A 1 22.14 -19.42 27.49
N ALA A 2 21.61 -18.88 26.39
CA ALA A 2 21.61 -17.43 26.16
C ALA A 2 20.18 -16.91 26.36
N ALA A 3 20.01 -15.98 27.30
CA ALA A 3 18.74 -15.33 27.59
C ALA A 3 18.49 -14.20 26.57
N ALA A 4 17.37 -14.28 25.85
CA ALA A 4 16.91 -13.21 24.98
C ALA A 4 16.12 -12.20 25.83
N ALA A 5 16.64 -10.98 25.94
CA ALA A 5 15.93 -9.87 26.56
C ALA A 5 14.89 -9.32 25.56
N VAL A 6 13.61 -9.46 25.88
CA VAL A 6 12.51 -8.84 25.14
C VAL A 6 12.35 -7.41 25.66
N LEU A 7 12.75 -6.44 24.85
CA LEU A 7 12.49 -5.03 25.11
C LEU A 7 10.99 -4.77 24.97
N SER A 8 10.33 -4.44 26.06
CA SER A 8 8.94 -4.00 26.10
C SER A 8 8.84 -2.55 25.62
N LEU A 9 8.47 -2.36 24.36
CA LEU A 9 8.10 -1.05 23.84
C LEU A 9 6.68 -0.71 24.29
N SER A 10 6.52 0.35 25.08
CA SER A 10 5.22 0.94 25.39
C SER A 10 4.72 1.73 24.17
N LEU A 11 3.73 1.19 23.46
CA LEU A 11 3.11 1.90 22.35
C LEU A 11 2.25 3.06 22.90
N PRO A 12 2.38 4.28 22.34
CA PRO A 12 1.47 5.37 22.66
C PRO A 12 0.04 5.00 22.25
N LYS A 13 -0.93 5.53 22.99
CA LYS A 13 -2.36 5.26 22.84
C LYS A 13 -2.80 5.61 21.40
N LEU A 14 -2.96 4.58 20.56
CA LEU A 14 -3.31 4.73 19.16
C LEU A 14 -4.77 5.23 19.07
N SER A 15 -5.00 6.43 18.55
CA SER A 15 -6.35 6.83 18.14
C SER A 15 -6.67 6.10 16.83
N VAL A 16 -7.26 4.91 16.93
CA VAL A 16 -7.64 4.11 15.77
C VAL A 16 -8.82 4.78 15.09
N ILE A 17 -8.59 5.40 13.94
CA ILE A 17 -9.68 5.83 13.06
C ILE A 17 -10.26 4.55 12.45
N LYS A 18 -11.50 4.20 12.82
CA LYS A 18 -12.23 3.06 12.25
C LYS A 18 -12.46 3.34 10.76
N ALA A 19 -11.76 2.64 9.88
CA ALA A 19 -12.05 2.63 8.46
C ALA A 19 -13.36 1.87 8.25
N SER A 20 -14.45 2.57 7.99
CA SER A 20 -15.73 1.94 7.64
C SER A 20 -15.61 1.30 6.26
N SER A 21 -15.63 -0.04 6.21
CA SER A 21 -15.81 -0.83 4.99
C SER A 21 -17.27 -0.73 4.52
N GLY A 22 -17.68 0.48 4.14
CA GLY A 22 -19.08 0.83 3.90
C GLY A 22 -19.26 1.66 2.64
N SER A 23 -18.60 1.28 1.55
CA SER A 23 -18.97 1.72 0.21
C SER A 23 -18.25 0.84 -0.79
N SER A 24 -19.01 0.03 -1.55
CA SER A 24 -18.58 -0.37 -2.88
C SER A 24 -18.55 0.92 -3.71
N THR A 25 -17.48 1.70 -3.56
CA THR A 25 -17.25 2.83 -4.44
C THR A 25 -17.12 2.23 -5.83
N THR A 26 -18.10 2.51 -6.69
CA THR A 26 -17.99 2.19 -8.11
C THR A 26 -16.73 2.87 -8.60
N PHE A 27 -15.67 2.08 -8.73
CA PHE A 27 -14.36 2.58 -9.08
C PHE A 27 -14.46 3.02 -10.54
N ALA A 28 -14.54 4.32 -10.77
CA ALA A 28 -14.59 4.92 -12.10
C ALA A 28 -13.17 5.35 -12.47
N PRO A 29 -12.32 4.46 -13.01
CA PRO A 29 -10.92 4.78 -13.33
C PRO A 29 -10.83 5.98 -14.27
N GLU A 30 -11.78 6.14 -15.18
CA GLU A 30 -11.87 7.26 -16.12
C GLU A 30 -12.01 8.61 -15.42
N SER A 31 -12.86 8.70 -14.39
CA SER A 31 -13.05 9.93 -13.61
C SER A 31 -11.83 10.28 -12.78
N LEU A 32 -11.14 9.27 -12.24
CA LEU A 32 -9.90 9.48 -11.49
C LEU A 32 -8.75 9.90 -12.42
N GLU A 33 -8.66 9.30 -13.60
CA GLU A 33 -7.68 9.68 -14.63
C GLU A 33 -7.92 11.11 -15.12
N GLU A 34 -9.16 11.50 -15.39
CA GLU A 34 -9.48 12.87 -15.83
C GLU A 34 -9.05 13.91 -14.78
N LYS A 35 -9.32 13.63 -13.49
CA LYS A 35 -9.05 14.56 -12.39
C LYS A 35 -7.61 14.55 -11.92
N PHE A 36 -6.97 13.38 -11.89
CA PHE A 36 -5.69 13.16 -11.20
C PHE A 36 -4.63 12.50 -12.08
N GLY A 37 -4.95 12.00 -13.28
CA GLY A 37 -4.08 11.32 -14.24
C GLY A 37 -3.06 12.25 -14.91
N ARG A 38 -2.35 13.05 -14.12
CA ARG A 38 -1.37 14.02 -14.57
C ARG A 38 -0.14 13.95 -13.68
N LYS A 39 1.01 14.32 -14.23
CA LYS A 39 2.30 14.41 -13.50
C LYS A 39 2.67 13.14 -12.73
N GLY A 40 2.82 12.04 -13.47
CA GLY A 40 3.33 10.79 -12.89
C GLY A 40 2.31 10.03 -12.05
N ILE A 41 1.02 10.24 -12.27
CA ILE A 41 -0.05 9.40 -11.73
C ILE A 41 -0.83 8.87 -12.92
N LYS A 42 -1.07 7.56 -12.95
CA LYS A 42 -1.82 6.88 -14.01
C LYS A 42 -2.77 5.86 -13.39
N PHE A 43 -4.05 5.95 -13.71
CA PHE A 43 -5.06 4.99 -13.30
C PHE A 43 -5.25 3.94 -14.40
N SER A 44 -5.57 2.71 -14.01
CA SER A 44 -5.83 1.59 -14.92
C SER A 44 -7.10 0.86 -14.51
N ASP A 45 -7.67 0.12 -15.46
CA ASP A 45 -8.85 -0.70 -15.22
C ASP A 45 -8.61 -1.67 -14.05
N GLY A 46 -9.62 -1.81 -13.18
CA GLY A 46 -9.53 -2.60 -11.95
C GLY A 46 -9.04 -1.82 -10.72
N GLY A 47 -8.95 -0.49 -10.77
CA GLY A 47 -8.65 0.34 -9.60
C GLY A 47 -7.18 0.30 -9.18
N THR A 48 -6.29 -0.02 -10.12
CA THR A 48 -4.83 0.08 -9.93
C THR A 48 -4.37 1.47 -10.30
N VAL A 49 -3.47 2.04 -9.50
CA VAL A 49 -2.79 3.29 -9.77
C VAL A 49 -1.29 3.07 -9.79
N GLU A 50 -0.63 3.65 -10.79
CA GLU A 50 0.82 3.76 -10.86
C GLU A 50 1.22 5.19 -10.55
N LEU A 51 2.10 5.37 -9.56
CA LEU A 51 2.70 6.65 -9.22
C LEU A 51 4.19 6.61 -9.55
N THR A 52 4.66 7.61 -10.29
CA THR A 52 6.03 7.77 -10.74
C THR A 52 6.50 9.19 -10.41
N VAL A 53 7.63 9.30 -9.72
CA VAL A 53 8.20 10.59 -9.34
C VAL A 53 9.32 10.99 -10.30
N ARG A 54 9.72 12.27 -10.28
CA ARG A 54 10.74 12.84 -11.18
C ARG A 54 12.09 12.13 -11.15
N ASN A 55 12.43 11.51 -10.02
CA ASN A 55 13.69 10.79 -9.91
C ASN A 55 13.65 9.43 -10.62
N GLY A 56 12.51 9.02 -11.22
CA GLY A 56 12.29 7.76 -11.93
C GLY A 56 11.73 6.62 -11.07
N SER A 57 11.64 6.80 -9.74
CA SER A 57 11.04 5.79 -8.86
C SER A 57 9.55 5.66 -9.13
N SER A 58 9.02 4.44 -9.02
CA SER A 58 7.59 4.19 -9.17
C SER A 58 7.03 3.19 -8.17
N VAL A 59 5.71 3.25 -7.96
CA VAL A 59 4.95 2.34 -7.12
C VAL A 59 3.62 2.02 -7.80
N LYS A 60 3.16 0.77 -7.69
CA LYS A 60 1.82 0.35 -8.08
C LYS A 60 1.00 -0.05 -6.87
N LEU A 61 -0.23 0.44 -6.81
CA LEU A 61 -1.15 0.28 -5.69
C LEU A 61 -2.54 -0.08 -6.23
N GLN A 62 -3.19 -1.07 -5.63
CA GLN A 62 -4.62 -1.29 -5.77
C GLN A 62 -5.35 -0.45 -4.73
N ILE A 63 -6.17 0.48 -5.17
CA ILE A 63 -6.87 1.41 -4.27
C ILE A 63 -7.96 0.71 -3.43
N PRO A 64 -8.76 -0.25 -3.95
CA PRO A 64 -9.86 -0.86 -3.18
C PRO A 64 -9.43 -1.53 -1.87
N ASN A 65 -8.21 -2.04 -1.81
CA ASN A 65 -7.66 -2.80 -0.68
C ASN A 65 -6.35 -2.18 -0.14
N ALA A 66 -5.96 -1.00 -0.62
CA ALA A 66 -4.70 -0.33 -0.32
C ALA A 66 -3.46 -1.27 -0.45
N HIS A 67 -3.48 -2.19 -1.42
CA HIS A 67 -2.42 -3.17 -1.62
C HIS A 67 -1.34 -2.67 -2.56
N ILE A 68 -0.12 -2.47 -2.04
CA ILE A 68 1.04 -2.14 -2.87
C ILE A 68 1.52 -3.41 -3.57
N THR A 69 1.49 -3.41 -4.89
CA THR A 69 1.80 -4.59 -5.72
C THR A 69 3.17 -4.52 -6.39
N SER A 70 3.74 -3.32 -6.54
CA SER A 70 5.07 -3.14 -7.09
C SER A 70 5.73 -1.88 -6.51
N TYR A 71 7.04 -1.92 -6.31
CA TYR A 71 7.84 -0.75 -5.96
C TYR A 71 9.21 -0.83 -6.63
N LYS A 72 9.54 0.22 -7.38
CA LYS A 72 10.79 0.39 -8.11
C LYS A 72 11.49 1.68 -7.69
N PRO A 73 12.32 1.67 -6.63
CA PRO A 73 13.09 2.83 -6.21
C PRO A 73 14.23 3.17 -7.17
N LYS A 74 14.66 4.43 -7.14
CA LYS A 74 16.00 4.81 -7.59
C LYS A 74 17.04 4.19 -6.66
N VAL A 75 17.95 3.40 -7.21
CA VAL A 75 19.07 2.76 -6.53
C VAL A 75 20.38 3.31 -7.07
N TYR A 76 21.38 3.47 -6.20
CA TYR A 76 22.69 4.04 -6.59
C TYR A 76 23.75 2.98 -6.90
N TRP A 77 23.38 1.70 -6.84
CA TRP A 77 24.29 0.55 -6.97
C TRP A 77 24.25 -0.15 -8.35
N LYS A 78 23.51 0.40 -9.32
CA LYS A 78 23.39 -0.11 -10.70
C LYS A 78 23.39 1.04 -11.69
N ASP A 79 23.87 0.80 -12.92
CA ASP A 79 24.07 1.82 -13.95
C ASP A 79 22.78 2.52 -14.38
N ASP A 80 21.69 1.77 -14.60
CA ASP A 80 20.37 2.34 -14.89
C ASP A 80 19.63 2.85 -13.64
N GLY A 81 20.16 2.56 -12.45
CA GLY A 81 19.70 3.13 -11.18
C GLY A 81 18.25 2.88 -10.80
N PHE A 82 17.53 1.91 -11.37
CA PHE A 82 16.16 1.55 -10.95
C PHE A 82 15.96 0.04 -10.94
N GLU A 83 15.66 -0.53 -9.77
CA GLU A 83 15.41 -1.97 -9.60
C GLU A 83 14.09 -2.19 -8.88
N GLU A 84 13.29 -3.13 -9.35
CA GLU A 84 12.04 -3.49 -8.69
C GLU A 84 12.36 -4.31 -7.43
N VAL A 85 12.12 -3.72 -6.25
CA VAL A 85 12.44 -4.34 -4.96
C VAL A 85 11.23 -5.01 -4.32
N LEU A 86 10.03 -4.71 -4.83
CA LEU A 86 8.78 -5.34 -4.45
C LEU A 86 8.01 -5.65 -5.71
N TYR A 87 7.54 -6.88 -5.84
CA TYR A 87 6.66 -7.29 -6.93
C TYR A 87 5.65 -8.33 -6.44
N THR A 88 4.49 -8.35 -7.06
CA THR A 88 3.47 -9.38 -6.87
C THR A 88 3.39 -10.21 -8.14
N LEU A 89 3.44 -11.54 -7.98
CA LEU A 89 3.22 -12.47 -9.10
C LEU A 89 1.71 -12.63 -9.34
N PRO A 90 1.27 -12.77 -10.60
CA PRO A 90 -0.12 -13.09 -10.90
C PRO A 90 -0.51 -14.40 -10.22
N ASN A 91 -1.70 -14.43 -9.61
CA ASN A 91 -2.24 -15.58 -8.84
C ASN A 91 -1.42 -16.00 -7.61
N SER A 92 -0.54 -15.14 -7.10
CA SER A 92 0.32 -15.42 -5.93
C SER A 92 0.10 -14.41 -4.81
N ARG A 93 0.43 -14.78 -3.56
CA ARG A 93 0.54 -13.81 -2.44
C ARG A 93 1.86 -13.04 -2.57
N GLY A 94 1.79 -11.71 -2.62
CA GLY A 94 2.95 -10.82 -2.71
C GLY A 94 2.55 -9.38 -2.42
N GLY A 95 3.51 -8.45 -2.42
CA GLY A 95 3.25 -7.04 -2.13
C GLY A 95 3.08 -6.73 -0.63
N ILE A 96 2.58 -5.53 -0.34
CA ILE A 96 2.32 -5.04 1.03
C ILE A 96 0.84 -4.68 1.13
N ALA A 97 0.07 -5.47 1.88
CA ALA A 97 -1.36 -5.28 2.09
C ALA A 97 -1.66 -4.90 3.54
N LEU A 98 -2.76 -4.17 3.75
CA LEU A 98 -3.27 -3.88 5.08
C LEU A 98 -4.04 -5.08 5.63
N VAL A 99 -3.75 -5.46 6.88
CA VAL A 99 -4.55 -6.43 7.64
C VAL A 99 -5.26 -5.66 8.74
N ILE A 100 -6.57 -5.45 8.56
CA ILE A 100 -7.41 -4.78 9.55
C ILE A 100 -8.09 -5.89 10.36
N ASN A 101 -7.61 -6.10 11.58
CA ASN A 101 -8.33 -6.94 12.54
C ASN A 101 -9.47 -6.10 13.12
N GLU A 102 -10.72 -6.54 12.93
CA GLU A 102 -11.88 -5.98 13.61
C GLU A 102 -11.60 -5.99 15.12
N ILE A 103 -11.47 -4.81 15.72
CA ILE A 103 -11.46 -4.68 17.18
C ILE A 103 -12.88 -5.00 17.61
N LEU A 104 -13.10 -6.24 18.05
CA LEU A 104 -14.30 -6.57 18.80
C LEU A 104 -14.24 -5.75 20.09
N GLU A 105 -15.01 -4.66 20.14
CA GLU A 105 -15.24 -3.93 21.38
C GLU A 105 -15.57 -4.97 22.47
N PRO A 106 -14.86 -5.00 23.61
CA PRO A 106 -15.22 -5.87 24.70
C PRO A 106 -16.60 -5.42 25.16
N ASN A 107 -17.63 -6.19 24.81
CA ASN A 107 -19.01 -5.94 25.18
C ASN A 107 -19.06 -5.63 26.69
N PRO A 108 -19.31 -4.37 27.10
CA PRO A 108 -19.44 -4.07 28.51
C PRO A 108 -20.75 -4.71 28.98
N LYS A 109 -20.60 -5.77 29.76
CA LYS A 109 -21.69 -6.49 30.39
C LYS A 109 -22.26 -5.68 31.55
#